data_AF-A0A229VXE1-F1
#
_entry.id   AF-A0A229VXE1-F1
#
_cell.length_a   1.000
_cell.length_b   1.000
_cell.length_c   1.000
_cell.angle_alpha   90.00
_cell.angle_beta   90.00
_cell.angle_gamma   90.00
#
_symmetry.space_group_name_H-M   'P 1'
#
loop_
_entity.id
_entity.type
_entity.pdbx_description
1 polymer ?
#
loop_
_entity_poly.entity_id
_entity_poly.type
_entity_poly.pdbx_seq_one_letter_code
_entity_poly.pdbx_strand_id
1 'polypeptide(L)'
;MTGMEQASCVRVAARSQALADQMFAVPDSGRVDRRARRAARRLCDSCPVRDLCLSEALARRTRDNVLAGGLTYQERCVLSHEIAADLGVTLWGLASVSPSTVLAWLREHPRAVERARSCTRAYWRDRKRSSSAALAQGRLF
;
A
#
# COMPACT_ATOMS: atom_id res chain seq x y z
N MET A 1 0.39 11.26 22.32
CA MET A 1 1.66 11.05 21.60
C MET A 1 1.44 9.92 20.61
N THR A 2 1.37 10.23 19.32
CA THR A 2 1.13 9.23 18.26
C THR A 2 2.37 8.33 18.16
N GLY A 3 2.20 7.01 18.29
CA GLY A 3 3.30 6.04 18.21
C GLY A 3 4.10 6.07 16.89
N MET A 4 3.67 6.87 15.93
CA MET A 4 4.28 7.10 14.62
C MET A 4 5.74 7.58 14.67
N GLU A 5 6.21 8.17 15.77
CA GLU A 5 7.63 8.53 15.96
C GLU A 5 8.55 7.30 15.90
N GLN A 6 8.03 6.10 16.20
CA GLN A 6 8.77 4.85 16.12
C GLN A 6 8.81 4.24 14.70
N ALA A 7 8.18 4.89 13.71
CA ALA A 7 8.11 4.35 12.35
C ALA A 7 9.50 4.23 11.71
N SER A 8 9.75 3.11 11.05
CA SER A 8 11.03 2.85 10.37
C SER A 8 11.37 3.93 9.34
N CYS A 9 10.36 4.47 8.63
CA CYS A 9 10.58 5.56 7.66
C CYS A 9 11.03 6.86 8.34
N VAL A 10 10.51 7.19 9.53
CA VAL A 10 10.93 8.36 10.31
C VAL A 10 12.39 8.21 10.74
N ARG A 11 12.79 7.01 11.21
CA ARG A 11 14.19 6.73 11.56
C ARG A 11 15.14 6.83 10.38
N VAL A 12 14.70 6.40 9.19
CA VAL A 12 15.49 6.55 7.95
C VAL A 12 15.61 8.03 7.58
N ALA A 13 14.51 8.78 7.61
CA ALA A 13 14.50 10.22 7.31
C ALA A 13 15.41 11.02 8.24
N ALA A 14 15.40 10.71 9.55
CA ALA A 14 16.28 11.32 10.53
C ALA A 14 17.77 11.11 10.22
N ARG A 15 18.12 9.99 9.57
CA ARG A 15 19.50 9.70 9.14
C ARG A 15 19.82 10.29 7.78
N SER A 16 18.87 10.28 6.85
CA SER A 16 19.00 10.84 5.52
C SER A 16 17.61 11.04 4.88
N GLN A 17 17.23 12.31 4.73
CA GLN A 17 15.98 12.67 4.05
C GLN A 17 15.96 12.19 2.59
N ALA A 18 17.05 12.40 1.85
CA ALA A 18 17.17 12.00 0.46
C ALA A 18 16.96 10.48 0.26
N LEU A 19 17.49 9.66 1.18
CA LEU A 19 17.28 8.22 1.14
C LEU A 19 15.81 7.86 1.42
N ALA A 20 15.18 8.53 2.39
CA ALA A 20 13.76 8.32 2.68
C ALA A 20 12.89 8.69 1.47
N ASP A 21 13.18 9.79 0.78
CA ASP A 21 12.45 10.23 -0.40
C ASP A 21 12.60 9.21 -1.55
N GLN A 22 13.82 8.70 -1.80
CA GLN A 22 14.06 7.66 -2.79
C GLN A 22 13.29 6.35 -2.48
N MET A 23 13.12 6.02 -1.20
CA MET A 23 12.53 4.77 -0.74
C MET A 23 10.99 4.81 -0.67
N PHE A 24 10.44 5.85 -0.05
CA PHE A 24 9.03 5.89 0.38
C PHE A 24 8.17 6.86 -0.44
N ALA A 25 8.74 7.97 -0.92
CA ALA A 25 7.99 9.00 -1.64
C ALA A 25 7.68 8.60 -3.10
N VAL A 26 6.93 9.46 -3.78
CA VAL A 26 6.75 9.42 -5.23
C VAL A 26 7.72 10.44 -5.81
N PRO A 27 8.74 10.03 -6.56
CA PRO A 27 9.72 10.98 -7.10
C PRO A 27 9.08 11.86 -8.18
N ASP A 28 9.44 13.13 -8.23
CA ASP A 28 8.96 14.09 -9.24
C ASP A 28 9.29 13.67 -10.68
N SER A 29 10.38 12.91 -10.85
CA SER A 29 10.78 12.33 -12.14
C SER A 29 9.82 11.24 -12.66
N GLY A 30 8.86 10.80 -11.84
CA GLY A 30 7.92 9.72 -12.14
C GLY A 30 8.55 8.32 -12.18
N ARG A 31 9.89 8.19 -12.12
CA ARG A 31 10.59 6.91 -12.14
C ARG A 31 10.95 6.47 -10.72
N VAL A 32 10.18 5.50 -10.21
CA VAL A 32 10.46 4.86 -8.93
C VAL A 32 11.65 3.91 -9.06
N ASP A 33 12.66 4.09 -8.21
CA ASP A 33 13.72 3.10 -8.04
C ASP A 33 13.14 1.81 -7.41
N ARG A 34 13.01 0.77 -8.25
CA ARG A 34 12.43 -0.52 -7.84
C ARG A 34 13.23 -1.20 -6.74
N ARG A 35 14.56 -1.01 -6.67
CA ARG A 35 15.40 -1.62 -5.65
C ARG A 35 15.20 -0.92 -4.31
N ALA A 36 15.24 0.41 -4.31
CA ALA A 36 14.93 1.23 -3.12
C ALA A 36 13.51 0.92 -2.62
N ARG A 37 12.54 0.82 -3.53
CA ARG A 37 11.15 0.49 -3.20
C ARG A 37 10.97 -0.89 -2.57
N ARG A 38 11.71 -1.90 -3.05
CA ARG A 38 11.71 -3.24 -2.44
C ARG A 38 12.33 -3.22 -1.04
N ALA A 39 13.40 -2.45 -0.85
CA ALA A 39 14.01 -2.27 0.48
C ALA A 39 13.04 -1.56 1.44
N ALA A 40 12.35 -0.52 0.97
CA ALA A 40 11.34 0.20 1.73
C ALA A 40 10.22 -0.74 2.21
N ARG A 41 9.72 -1.62 1.34
CA ARG A 41 8.71 -2.63 1.72
C ARG A 41 9.20 -3.56 2.84
N ARG A 42 10.43 -4.05 2.76
CA ARG A 42 11.02 -4.90 3.82
C ARG A 42 11.13 -4.17 5.17
N LEU A 43 11.44 -2.87 5.13
CA LEU A 43 11.43 -2.03 6.34
C LEU A 43 10.02 -1.84 6.90
N CYS A 44 9.01 -1.70 6.02
CA CYS A 44 7.62 -1.63 6.46
C CYS A 44 7.12 -2.96 7.05
N ASP A 45 7.54 -4.10 6.50
CA ASP A 45 7.13 -5.43 6.96
C ASP A 45 7.61 -5.72 8.40
N SER A 46 8.72 -5.09 8.82
CA SER A 46 9.29 -5.17 10.17
C SER A 46 8.99 -3.93 11.03
N CYS A 47 8.17 -2.98 10.54
CA CYS A 47 7.90 -1.74 11.24
C CYS A 47 6.96 -1.99 12.44
N PRO A 48 7.31 -1.53 13.66
CA PRO A 48 6.50 -1.77 14.86
C PRO A 48 5.12 -1.11 14.81
N VAL A 49 4.97 -0.07 13.97
CA VAL A 49 3.73 0.69 13.80
C VAL A 49 3.08 0.47 12.44
N ARG A 50 3.40 -0.64 11.74
CA ARG A 50 2.88 -0.94 10.40
C ARG A 50 1.36 -0.89 10.36
N ASP A 51 0.68 -1.55 11.30
CA ASP A 51 -0.78 -1.66 11.27
C ASP A 51 -1.45 -0.32 11.62
N LEU A 52 -0.88 0.42 12.58
CA LEU A 52 -1.33 1.78 12.89
C LEU A 52 -1.17 2.72 11.69
N CYS A 53 -0.04 2.61 10.99
CA CYS A 53 0.23 3.36 9.77
C CYS A 53 -0.80 3.03 8.67
N LEU A 54 -1.15 1.76 8.50
CA LEU A 54 -2.18 1.34 7.54
C LEU A 54 -3.56 1.83 7.95
N SER A 55 -3.97 1.67 9.21
CA SER A 55 -5.28 2.11 9.68
C SER A 55 -5.47 3.62 9.49
N GLU A 56 -4.45 4.43 9.80
CA GLU A 56 -4.51 5.86 9.56
C GLU A 56 -4.51 6.22 8.08
N ALA A 57 -3.69 5.55 7.25
CA ALA A 57 -3.63 5.83 5.82
C ALA A 57 -4.96 5.48 5.12
N LEU A 58 -5.60 4.38 5.52
CA LEU A 58 -6.89 3.96 5.01
C LEU A 58 -8.01 4.94 5.42
N ALA A 59 -8.01 5.38 6.68
CA ALA A 59 -8.97 6.36 7.18
C ALA A 59 -8.84 7.72 6.47
N ARG A 60 -7.61 8.18 6.23
CA ARG A 60 -7.34 9.44 5.51
C ARG A 60 -7.63 9.37 4.00
N ARG A 61 -7.82 8.16 3.44
CA ARG A 61 -8.04 7.92 2.00
C ARG A 61 -7.01 8.59 1.11
N THR A 62 -5.74 8.60 1.54
CA THR A 62 -4.66 9.23 0.78
C THR A 62 -4.51 8.56 -0.59
N ARG A 63 -4.66 9.35 -1.65
CA ARG A 63 -4.59 8.90 -3.05
C ARG A 63 -3.18 8.96 -3.65
N ASP A 64 -2.20 9.35 -2.84
CA ASP A 64 -0.80 9.36 -3.24
C ASP A 64 -0.24 7.94 -3.40
N ASN A 65 0.78 7.80 -4.23
CA ASN A 65 1.53 6.55 -4.32
C ASN A 65 2.65 6.47 -3.27
N VAL A 66 2.58 7.20 -2.15
CA VAL A 66 3.55 7.02 -1.05
C VAL A 66 3.34 5.65 -0.42
N LEU A 67 4.41 4.97 0.00
CA LEU A 67 4.25 3.72 0.75
C LEU A 67 3.72 4.01 2.16
N ALA A 68 2.54 3.50 2.44
CA ALA A 68 2.00 3.40 3.80
C ALA A 68 1.91 1.91 4.17
N GLY A 69 2.53 1.50 5.28
CA GLY A 69 2.64 0.08 5.67
C GLY A 69 3.21 -0.84 4.59
N GLY A 70 4.00 -0.27 3.67
CA GLY A 70 4.57 -0.99 2.52
C GLY A 70 3.56 -1.28 1.41
N LEU A 71 2.43 -0.57 1.36
CA LEU A 71 1.44 -0.62 0.30
C LEU A 71 1.41 0.68 -0.51
N THR A 72 1.31 0.55 -1.84
CA THR A 72 0.96 1.65 -2.74
C THR A 72 -0.53 1.98 -2.67
N TYR A 73 -0.97 3.08 -3.29
CA TYR A 73 -2.38 3.43 -3.37
C TYR A 73 -3.25 2.27 -3.90
N GLN A 74 -2.84 1.65 -5.01
CA GLN A 74 -3.60 0.55 -5.61
C GLN A 74 -3.70 -0.67 -4.68
N GLU A 75 -2.62 -1.00 -3.98
CA GLU A 75 -2.63 -2.11 -3.02
C GLU A 75 -3.48 -1.75 -1.79
N ARG A 76 -3.49 -0.48 -1.35
CA ARG A 76 -4.39 0.02 -0.31
C ARG A 76 -5.85 -0.08 -0.73
N CYS A 77 -6.19 0.22 -1.99
CA CYS A 77 -7.54 0.02 -2.49
C CYS A 77 -7.97 -1.44 -2.38
N VAL A 78 -7.14 -2.39 -2.83
CA VAL A 78 -7.43 -3.82 -2.70
C VAL A 78 -7.67 -4.20 -1.24
N LEU A 79 -6.81 -3.73 -0.33
CA LEU A 79 -6.98 -3.96 1.10
C LEU A 79 -8.29 -3.34 1.64
N SER A 80 -8.65 -2.13 1.22
CA SER A 80 -9.92 -1.50 1.58
C SER A 80 -11.14 -2.31 1.13
N HIS A 81 -11.10 -2.88 -0.09
CA HIS A 81 -12.15 -3.77 -0.57
C HIS A 81 -12.29 -5.02 0.30
N GLU A 82 -11.16 -5.61 0.70
CA GLU A 82 -11.14 -6.80 1.55
C GLU A 82 -11.72 -6.51 2.94
N ILE A 83 -11.30 -5.41 3.58
CA ILE A 83 -11.83 -4.99 4.88
C ILE A 83 -13.33 -4.68 4.78
N ALA A 84 -13.75 -3.94 3.76
CA ALA A 84 -15.15 -3.58 3.59
C ALA A 84 -16.04 -4.81 3.40
N ALA A 85 -15.58 -5.79 2.61
CA ALA A 85 -16.28 -7.04 2.40
C ALA A 85 -16.44 -7.84 3.70
N ASP A 86 -15.37 -7.94 4.51
CA ASP A 86 -15.40 -8.69 5.76
C ASP A 86 -16.25 -8.02 6.85
N LEU A 87 -16.18 -6.69 6.95
CA LEU A 87 -17.01 -5.90 7.87
C LEU A 87 -18.46 -5.74 7.41
N GLY A 88 -18.82 -6.23 6.22
CA GLY A 88 -20.17 -6.09 5.66
C GLY A 88 -20.56 -4.63 5.34
N VAL A 89 -19.58 -3.76 5.09
CA VAL A 89 -19.81 -2.35 4.75
C VAL A 89 -19.50 -2.07 3.29
N THR A 90 -20.04 -0.98 2.76
CA THR A 90 -19.62 -0.49 1.45
C THR A 90 -18.24 0.16 1.55
N LEU A 91 -17.52 0.26 0.42
CA LEU A 91 -16.26 1.01 0.35
C LEU A 91 -16.39 2.47 0.78
N TRP A 92 -17.54 3.08 0.52
CA TRP A 92 -17.84 4.44 0.96
C TRP A 92 -18.11 4.46 2.47
N GLY A 93 -18.81 3.45 3.00
CA GLY A 93 -19.03 3.26 4.43
C GLY A 93 -17.76 2.95 5.22
N LEU A 94 -16.71 2.44 4.57
CA LEU A 94 -15.40 2.26 5.21
C LEU A 94 -14.81 3.58 5.72
N ALA A 95 -15.15 4.72 5.11
CA ALA A 95 -14.73 6.04 5.60
C ALA A 95 -15.34 6.40 6.96
N SER A 96 -16.48 5.78 7.30
CA SER A 96 -17.16 5.95 8.58
C SER A 96 -16.72 4.92 9.63
N VAL A 97 -15.94 3.91 9.22
CA VAL A 97 -15.36 2.93 10.15
C VAL A 97 -14.20 3.60 10.89
N SER A 98 -14.16 3.42 12.21
CA SER A 98 -13.12 4.01 13.03
C SER A 98 -11.74 3.42 12.69
N PRO A 99 -10.65 4.20 12.75
CA PRO A 99 -9.30 3.68 12.56
C PRO A 99 -8.96 2.54 13.55
N SER A 100 -9.53 2.55 14.76
CA SER A 100 -9.32 1.49 15.74
C SER A 100 -9.95 0.17 15.33
N THR A 101 -11.13 0.17 14.69
CA THR A 101 -11.74 -1.04 14.13
C THR A 101 -10.90 -1.59 12.99
N VAL A 102 -10.40 -0.73 12.08
CA VAL A 102 -9.49 -1.16 11.01
C VAL A 102 -8.19 -1.74 11.59
N LEU A 103 -7.64 -1.12 12.64
CA LEU A 103 -6.44 -1.60 13.32
C LEU A 103 -6.66 -2.98 13.96
N ALA A 104 -7.80 -3.20 14.62
CA ALA A 104 -8.15 -4.51 15.19
C ALA A 104 -8.24 -5.57 14.08
N TRP A 105 -8.95 -5.25 13.00
CA TRP A 105 -9.09 -6.13 11.84
C TRP A 105 -7.73 -6.53 11.24
N LEU A 106 -6.80 -5.57 11.08
CA LEU A 106 -5.46 -5.83 10.55
C LEU A 106 -4.66 -6.80 11.42
N ARG A 107 -4.82 -6.73 12.75
CA ARG A 107 -4.16 -7.64 13.69
C ARG A 107 -4.73 -9.04 13.64
N GLU A 108 -6.04 -9.17 13.42
CA GLU A 108 -6.72 -10.45 13.22
C GLU A 108 -6.39 -11.08 11.86
N HIS A 109 -6.06 -10.25 10.87
CA HIS A 109 -5.78 -10.65 9.50
C HIS A 109 -4.34 -10.32 9.05
N PRO A 110 -3.29 -10.90 9.68
CA PRO A 110 -1.89 -10.52 9.43
C PRO A 110 -1.43 -10.79 8.00
N ARG A 111 -2.13 -11.66 7.25
CA ARG A 111 -1.84 -12.00 5.85
C ARG A 111 -2.56 -11.11 4.81
N ALA A 112 -3.44 -10.22 5.25
CA ALA A 112 -4.23 -9.37 4.34
C ALA A 112 -3.33 -8.46 3.50
N VAL A 113 -2.23 -7.96 4.08
CA VAL A 113 -1.31 -7.07 3.37
C VAL A 113 -0.58 -7.81 2.25
N GLU A 114 -0.16 -9.05 2.48
CA GLU A 114 0.50 -9.89 1.47
C GLU A 114 -0.49 -10.34 0.39
N ARG A 115 -1.75 -10.60 0.75
CA ARG A 115 -2.84 -10.87 -0.20
C ARG A 115 -3.08 -9.65 -1.09
N ALA A 116 -3.25 -8.47 -0.53
CA ALA A 116 -3.45 -7.23 -1.28
C ALA A 116 -2.34 -6.99 -2.32
N ARG A 117 -1.06 -7.13 -1.90
CA ARG A 117 0.10 -7.06 -2.81
C ARG A 117 0.02 -8.12 -3.93
N SER A 118 -0.40 -9.34 -3.60
CA SER A 118 -0.46 -10.45 -4.55
C SER A 118 -1.59 -10.30 -5.56
N CYS A 119 -2.77 -9.88 -5.11
CA CYS A 119 -3.92 -9.57 -5.95
C CYS A 119 -3.59 -8.44 -6.94
N THR A 120 -2.99 -7.34 -6.48
CA THR A 120 -2.56 -6.25 -7.38
C THR A 120 -1.56 -6.74 -8.42
N ARG A 121 -0.56 -7.54 -8.01
CA ARG A 121 0.41 -8.13 -8.97
C ARG A 121 -0.24 -9.08 -9.98
N ALA A 122 -1.23 -9.87 -9.56
CA ALA A 122 -1.96 -10.78 -10.43
C ALA A 122 -2.75 -9.99 -11.48
N TYR A 123 -3.52 -8.99 -11.04
CA TYR A 123 -4.25 -8.08 -11.91
C TYR A 123 -3.35 -7.46 -13.00
N TRP A 124 -2.18 -6.92 -12.64
CA TRP A 124 -1.25 -6.33 -13.61
C TRP A 124 -0.62 -7.37 -14.56
N ARG A 125 -0.38 -8.60 -14.09
CA ARG A 125 0.10 -9.69 -14.94
C ARG A 125 -0.94 -10.06 -15.98
N ASP A 126 -2.19 -10.20 -15.58
CA ASP A 126 -3.28 -10.59 -16.47
C ASP A 126 -3.55 -9.47 -17.49
N ARG A 127 -3.62 -8.22 -17.03
CA ARG A 127 -3.76 -7.05 -17.93
C ARG A 127 -2.64 -6.98 -18.98
N LYS A 128 -1.39 -7.25 -18.58
CA LYS A 128 -0.26 -7.26 -19.51
C LYS A 128 -0.38 -8.42 -20.51
N ARG A 129 -0.77 -9.62 -20.06
CA ARG A 129 -1.02 -10.76 -20.95
C ARG A 129 -2.11 -10.47 -21.97
N SER A 130 -3.23 -9.89 -21.53
CA SER A 130 -4.33 -9.50 -22.43
C SER A 130 -3.90 -8.43 -23.44
N SER A 131 -3.10 -7.43 -23.02
CA SER A 131 -2.57 -6.41 -23.92
C SER A 131 -1.55 -6.98 -24.91
N SER A 132 -0.65 -7.86 -24.48
CA SER A 132 0.28 -8.56 -25.36
C SER A 132 -0.43 -9.50 -26.33
N ALA A 133 -1.50 -10.18 -25.89
CA ALA A 133 -2.35 -10.99 -26.75
C ALA A 133 -3.11 -10.14 -27.78
N ALA A 134 -3.63 -8.98 -27.38
CA ALA A 134 -4.30 -8.04 -28.29
C ALA A 134 -3.34 -7.46 -29.34
N LEU A 135 -2.10 -7.16 -28.95
CA LEU A 135 -1.02 -6.74 -29.87
C LEU A 135 -0.61 -7.88 -30.83
N ALA A 136 -0.50 -9.11 -30.34
CA ALA A 136 -0.17 -10.27 -31.16
C ALA A 136 -1.30 -10.65 -32.15
N GLN A 137 -2.55 -10.33 -31.82
CA GLN A 137 -3.73 -10.57 -32.66
C GLN A 137 -4.03 -9.41 -33.62
N GLY A 138 -3.16 -8.38 -33.70
CA GLY A 138 -3.33 -7.26 -34.63
C GLY A 138 -4.58 -6.40 -34.40
N ARG A 139 -5.24 -6.50 -33.25
CA ARG A 139 -6.52 -5.81 -32.94
C ARG A 139 -6.35 -4.38 -32.42
N LEU A 140 -5.32 -3.69 -32.86
CA LEU A 140 -5.15 -2.25 -32.62
C LEU A 140 -4.96 -1.53 -33.94
N PHE A 141 -6.02 -1.51 -34.76
CA PHE A 141 -6.49 -0.40 -35.60
C PHE A 141 -7.99 -0.62 -35.86
#